data_AF-A0A8J7MG96-F1
#
_entry.id   AF-A0A8J7MG96-F1
#
_cell.length_a   1.000
_cell.length_b   1.000
_cell.length_c   1.000
_cell.angle_alpha   90.00
_cell.angle_beta   90.00
_cell.angle_gamma   90.00
#
_symmetry.space_group_name_H-M   'P 1'
#
loop_
_entity.id
_entity.type
_entity.pdbx_description
1 polymer ?
#
loop_
_entity_poly.entity_id
_entity_poly.type
_entity_poly.pdbx_seq_one_letter_code
_entity_poly.pdbx_strand_id
1 'polypeptide(L)'
;MSDSNSPYQTPRSSSDEVIMRMLAFEFELNGAQMIITGSWITGTELIYCNSKLISKIRSFRKKSHHLIEVNGQRYRVEIEISKIKHVHLICSIYQLHHLIGRYQIVTANPAPKSVRRILNCTYLLIFIAYAVFADIYNLPEAYWVLPCIIIIAGIIKWKSARYETETLFEAPRNAELELTQLSPAS
;
A
#
# COMPACT_ATOMS: atom_id res chain seq x y z
N MET A 1 33.67 4.29 18.55
CA MET A 1 32.62 3.69 19.40
C MET A 1 31.36 4.47 19.11
N SER A 2 30.57 3.97 18.17
CA SER A 2 29.34 4.61 17.69
C SER A 2 28.35 3.48 17.42
N ASP A 3 27.31 3.41 18.25
CA ASP A 3 26.27 2.40 18.17
C ASP A 3 25.40 2.65 16.93
N SER A 4 25.35 1.66 16.03
CA SER A 4 24.44 1.61 14.88
C SER A 4 23.72 0.26 14.85
N ASN A 5 22.71 0.11 15.71
CA ASN A 5 21.79 -1.03 15.67
C ASN A 5 20.35 -0.51 15.51
N SER A 6 19.95 -0.26 14.25
CA SER A 6 18.54 -0.22 13.86
C SER A 6 18.33 -1.39 12.89
N PRO A 7 17.54 -2.42 13.23
CA PRO A 7 17.45 -3.66 12.44
C PRO A 7 16.49 -3.54 11.23
N TYR A 8 15.95 -2.36 10.94
CA TYR A 8 14.93 -2.20 9.91
C TYR A 8 15.54 -1.93 8.53
N GLN A 9 15.98 -2.99 7.85
CA GLN A 9 16.17 -2.95 6.40
C GLN A 9 14.84 -3.27 5.72
N THR A 10 14.32 -2.31 4.94
CA THR A 10 13.20 -2.53 4.02
C THR A 10 13.66 -3.45 2.87
N PRO A 11 12.97 -4.57 2.59
CA PRO A 11 13.34 -5.41 1.47
C PRO A 11 13.02 -4.71 0.14
N ARG A 12 14.02 -4.68 -0.75
CA ARG A 12 13.83 -4.35 -2.17
C ARG A 12 12.87 -5.36 -2.80
N SER A 13 11.70 -4.88 -3.19
CA SER A 13 10.87 -5.49 -4.24
C SER A 13 11.77 -5.77 -5.43
N SER A 14 12.10 -7.05 -5.65
CA SER A 14 12.86 -7.53 -6.80
C SER A 14 12.11 -8.69 -7.44
N SER A 15 10.97 -8.36 -8.05
CA SER A 15 10.28 -9.14 -9.09
C SER A 15 9.05 -8.35 -9.58
N ASP A 16 9.35 -7.23 -10.24
CA ASP A 16 8.49 -6.07 -10.50
C ASP A 16 7.28 -6.26 -11.45
N GLU A 17 6.78 -7.48 -11.66
CA GLU A 17 5.57 -7.67 -12.49
C GLU A 17 4.48 -8.56 -11.85
N VAL A 18 4.82 -9.51 -10.98
CA VAL A 18 3.82 -10.38 -10.34
C VAL A 18 3.24 -9.74 -9.06
N ILE A 19 3.93 -8.71 -8.54
CA ILE A 19 3.64 -7.97 -7.31
C ILE A 19 2.55 -6.89 -7.49
N MET A 20 2.10 -6.60 -8.72
CA MET A 20 1.15 -5.51 -8.96
C MET A 20 -0.24 -5.68 -8.32
N ARG A 21 -0.57 -6.85 -7.73
CA ARG A 21 -1.92 -7.19 -7.24
C ARG A 21 -1.95 -7.97 -5.93
N MET A 22 -0.79 -8.15 -5.30
CA MET A 22 -0.61 -8.94 -4.10
C MET A 22 0.18 -8.09 -3.10
N LEU A 23 -0.46 -7.74 -1.99
CA LEU A 23 0.17 -6.98 -0.91
C LEU A 23 0.86 -7.96 0.02
N ALA A 24 2.08 -7.65 0.46
CA ALA A 24 2.85 -8.45 1.39
C ALA A 24 3.19 -7.64 2.65
N PHE A 25 3.06 -8.28 3.80
CA PHE A 25 3.43 -7.76 5.12
C PHE A 25 4.43 -8.71 5.73
N GLU A 26 5.56 -8.17 6.15
CA GLU A 26 6.61 -8.96 6.79
C GLU A 26 6.68 -8.62 8.27
N PHE A 27 6.75 -9.64 9.11
CA PHE A 27 6.90 -9.55 10.56
C PHE A 27 8.00 -10.49 11.01
N GLU A 28 8.71 -10.11 12.05
CA GLU A 28 9.61 -11.02 12.75
C GLU A 28 9.01 -11.34 14.12
N LEU A 29 8.69 -12.61 14.37
CA LEU A 29 8.13 -13.07 15.65
C LEU A 29 9.08 -14.09 16.26
N ASN A 30 9.71 -13.75 17.39
CA ASN A 30 10.59 -14.66 18.14
C ASN A 30 11.68 -15.32 17.24
N GLY A 31 12.30 -14.53 16.36
CA GLY A 31 13.33 -15.00 15.42
C GLY A 31 12.80 -15.80 14.22
N ALA A 32 11.48 -15.96 14.06
CA ALA A 32 10.86 -16.54 12.88
C ALA A 32 10.34 -15.42 11.96
N GLN A 33 10.68 -15.49 10.67
CA GLN A 33 10.18 -14.57 9.66
C GLN A 33 8.77 -14.99 9.26
N MET A 34 7.83 -14.04 9.27
CA MET A 34 6.46 -14.25 8.86
C MET A 34 6.11 -13.32 7.71
N ILE A 35 5.55 -13.88 6.65
CA ILE A 35 5.13 -13.14 5.46
C ILE A 35 3.65 -13.38 5.25
N ILE A 36 2.86 -12.33 5.36
CA ILE A 36 1.41 -12.35 5.15
C ILE A 36 1.14 -11.69 3.82
N THR A 37 0.50 -12.42 2.90
CA THR A 37 0.18 -11.92 1.57
C THR A 37 -1.31 -11.93 1.33
N GLY A 38 -1.82 -10.91 0.63
CA GLY A 38 -3.23 -10.76 0.34
C GLY A 38 -3.46 -10.26 -1.08
N SER A 39 -4.37 -10.92 -1.82
CA SER A 39 -4.85 -10.45 -3.11
C SER A 39 -6.28 -9.96 -2.98
N TRP A 40 -6.48 -8.68 -3.30
CA TRP A 40 -7.82 -8.08 -3.32
C TRP A 40 -8.72 -8.70 -4.39
N ILE A 41 -8.15 -9.08 -5.54
CA ILE A 41 -8.92 -9.55 -6.70
C ILE A 41 -9.48 -10.95 -6.46
N THR A 42 -8.62 -11.84 -5.97
CA THR A 42 -9.03 -13.23 -5.71
C THR A 42 -9.60 -13.39 -4.30
N GLY A 43 -9.41 -12.40 -3.43
CA GLY A 43 -9.69 -12.50 -1.99
C GLY A 43 -8.77 -13.51 -1.29
N THR A 44 -7.66 -13.91 -1.90
CA THR A 44 -6.79 -14.95 -1.33
C THR A 44 -5.81 -14.33 -0.34
N GLU A 45 -5.75 -14.90 0.85
CA GLU A 45 -4.88 -14.52 1.96
C GLU A 45 -4.00 -15.73 2.30
N LEU A 46 -2.68 -15.55 2.27
CA LEU A 46 -1.69 -16.60 2.53
C LEU A 46 -0.73 -16.12 3.62
N ILE A 47 -0.44 -16.99 4.57
CA ILE A 47 0.53 -16.72 5.64
C ILE A 47 1.65 -17.74 5.53
N TYR A 48 2.87 -17.25 5.42
CA TYR A 48 4.09 -18.02 5.43
C TYR A 48 4.86 -17.75 6.72
N CYS A 49 5.51 -18.77 7.26
CA CYS A 49 6.47 -18.65 8.36
C CYS A 49 7.73 -19.41 7.97
N ASN A 50 8.90 -18.75 8.01
CA ASN A 50 10.18 -19.27 7.53
C ASN A 50 10.03 -19.91 6.13
N SER A 51 9.40 -19.17 5.21
CA SER A 51 9.09 -19.59 3.84
C SER A 51 8.14 -20.78 3.68
N LYS A 52 7.55 -21.31 4.76
CA LYS A 52 6.56 -22.40 4.71
C LYS A 52 5.15 -21.84 4.84
N LEU A 53 4.24 -22.24 3.95
CA LEU A 53 2.83 -21.88 4.04
C LEU A 53 2.19 -22.53 5.28
N ILE A 54 1.67 -21.71 6.18
CA ILE A 54 1.02 -22.16 7.43
C ILE A 54 -0.49 -21.87 7.43
N SER A 55 -0.95 -20.91 6.65
CA SER A 55 -2.37 -20.61 6.53
C SER A 55 -2.74 -20.13 5.14
N LYS A 56 -3.92 -20.54 4.66
CA LYS A 56 -4.50 -20.09 3.40
C LYS A 56 -6.00 -19.94 3.58
N ILE A 57 -6.51 -18.74 3.36
CA ILE A 57 -7.93 -18.42 3.40
C ILE A 57 -8.29 -17.68 2.13
N ARG A 58 -9.55 -17.82 1.71
CA ARG A 58 -10.14 -16.97 0.68
C ARG A 58 -11.29 -16.19 1.29
N SER A 59 -11.13 -14.88 1.40
CA SER A 59 -12.09 -13.96 1.99
C SER A 59 -12.25 -12.72 1.13
N PHE A 60 -13.50 -12.36 0.83
CA PHE A 60 -13.87 -11.06 0.26
C PHE A 60 -14.48 -10.13 1.32
N ARG A 61 -14.42 -10.54 2.59
CA ARG A 61 -14.92 -9.73 3.70
C ARG A 61 -13.97 -8.57 3.96
N LYS A 62 -14.52 -7.47 4.47
CA LYS A 62 -13.71 -6.32 4.92
C LYS A 62 -12.74 -6.68 6.03
N LYS A 63 -13.04 -7.72 6.82
CA LYS A 63 -12.19 -8.20 7.90
C LYS A 63 -12.12 -9.71 7.87
N SER A 64 -10.92 -10.25 7.97
CA SER A 64 -10.61 -11.67 8.08
C SER A 64 -9.67 -11.90 9.26
N HIS A 65 -9.65 -13.15 9.75
CA HIS A 65 -8.79 -13.57 10.85
C HIS A 65 -8.18 -14.92 10.55
N HIS A 66 -6.90 -15.06 10.87
CA HIS A 66 -6.18 -16.32 10.85
C HIS A 66 -5.71 -16.65 12.26
N LEU A 67 -5.98 -17.86 12.70
CA LEU A 67 -5.39 -18.42 13.92
C LEU A 67 -4.23 -19.29 13.48
N ILE A 68 -3.03 -18.94 13.95
CA ILE A 68 -1.79 -19.65 13.60
C ILE A 68 -1.01 -19.97 14.86
N GLU A 69 -0.18 -21.00 14.78
CA GLU A 69 0.72 -21.38 15.87
C GLU A 69 2.16 -21.34 15.35
N VAL A 70 3.02 -20.59 16.03
CA VAL A 70 4.44 -20.42 15.69
C VAL A 70 5.24 -20.65 16.95
N ASN A 71 6.19 -21.58 16.92
CA ASN A 71 7.04 -21.93 18.07
C ASN A 71 6.23 -22.26 19.36
N GLY A 72 5.09 -22.94 19.21
CA GLY A 72 4.20 -23.30 20.34
C GLY A 72 3.37 -22.15 20.90
N GLN A 73 3.44 -20.96 20.31
CA GLN A 73 2.65 -19.79 20.70
C GLN A 73 1.54 -19.53 19.68
N ARG A 74 0.34 -19.23 20.18
CA ARG A 74 -0.83 -18.95 19.33
C ARG A 74 -0.92 -17.47 19.01
N TYR A 75 -1.03 -17.17 17.74
CA TYR A 75 -1.23 -15.82 17.23
C TYR A 75 -2.54 -15.72 16.48
N ARG A 76 -3.17 -14.54 16.57
CA ARG A 76 -4.26 -14.14 15.70
C ARG A 76 -3.76 -13.06 14.76
N VAL A 77 -3.81 -13.32 13.47
CA VAL A 77 -3.56 -12.33 12.43
C VAL A 77 -4.90 -11.81 11.94
N GLU A 78 -5.10 -10.50 11.99
CA GLU A 78 -6.29 -9.85 11.46
C GLU A 78 -5.91 -8.98 10.25
N ILE A 79 -6.62 -9.19 9.14
CA ILE A 79 -6.47 -8.37 7.93
C ILE A 79 -7.77 -7.58 7.78
N GLU A 80 -7.65 -6.25 7.71
CA GLU A 80 -8.77 -5.34 7.57
C GLU A 80 -8.61 -4.42 6.36
N ILE A 81 -9.71 -4.28 5.64
CA ILE A 81 -9.91 -3.46 4.47
C ILE A 81 -10.98 -2.43 4.83
N SER A 82 -10.56 -1.20 5.15
CA SER A 82 -11.49 -0.20 5.72
C SER A 82 -12.21 0.63 4.65
N LYS A 83 -11.57 0.93 3.52
CA LYS A 83 -12.14 1.76 2.43
C LYS A 83 -11.77 1.22 1.06
N ILE A 84 -12.75 1.14 0.15
CA ILE A 84 -12.55 0.68 -1.25
C ILE A 84 -12.04 1.84 -2.13
N LYS A 85 -12.45 3.08 -1.82
CA LYS A 85 -12.07 4.27 -2.61
C LYS A 85 -10.62 4.73 -2.37
N HIS A 86 -10.07 4.38 -1.22
CA HIS A 86 -8.69 4.60 -0.82
C HIS A 86 -8.29 3.28 -0.17
N VAL A 87 -7.50 2.46 -0.86
CA VAL A 87 -7.10 1.16 -0.34
C VAL A 87 -6.33 1.42 0.95
N HIS A 88 -7.00 1.18 2.06
CA HIS A 88 -6.48 1.31 3.40
C HIS A 88 -6.54 -0.09 4.00
N LEU A 89 -5.39 -0.76 3.94
CA LEU A 89 -5.25 -2.13 4.34
C LEU A 89 -4.44 -2.19 5.63
N ILE A 90 -4.96 -2.87 6.63
CA ILE A 90 -4.40 -2.97 7.96
C ILE A 90 -4.13 -4.44 8.22
N CYS A 91 -2.90 -4.76 8.59
CA CYS A 91 -2.52 -6.08 9.06
C CYS A 91 -2.08 -5.97 10.52
N SER A 92 -2.79 -6.65 11.42
CA SER A 92 -2.53 -6.64 12.86
C SER A 92 -2.23 -8.05 13.35
N ILE A 93 -1.19 -8.19 14.18
CA ILE A 93 -0.86 -9.46 14.83
C ILE A 93 -1.11 -9.33 16.33
N TYR A 94 -1.83 -10.31 16.87
CA TYR A 94 -2.15 -10.42 18.28
C TYR A 94 -1.61 -11.71 18.89
N GLN A 95 -1.14 -11.65 20.13
CA GLN A 95 -0.84 -12.79 20.98
C GLN A 95 -1.59 -12.63 22.28
N LEU A 96 -2.32 -13.67 22.70
CA LEU A 96 -3.11 -13.64 23.94
C LEU A 96 -4.01 -12.38 24.06
N HIS A 97 -4.56 -11.91 22.94
CA HIS A 97 -5.35 -10.67 22.81
C HIS A 97 -4.58 -9.34 22.90
N HIS A 98 -3.26 -9.36 23.09
CA HIS A 98 -2.41 -8.18 23.03
C HIS A 98 -1.88 -7.94 21.61
N LEU A 99 -1.93 -6.70 21.14
CA LEU A 99 -1.39 -6.30 19.84
C LEU A 99 0.14 -6.28 19.90
N ILE A 100 0.79 -7.07 19.05
CA ILE A 100 2.26 -7.15 18.96
C ILE A 100 2.78 -6.24 17.86
N GLY A 101 2.03 -6.12 16.76
CA GLY A 101 2.49 -5.36 15.61
C GLY A 101 1.35 -5.03 14.67
N ARG A 102 1.48 -3.87 14.03
CA ARG A 102 0.49 -3.37 13.07
C ARG A 102 1.18 -2.72 11.90
N TYR A 103 0.87 -3.20 10.70
CA TYR A 103 1.21 -2.52 9.46
C TYR A 103 -0.04 -1.93 8.83
N GLN A 104 0.11 -0.74 8.28
CA GLN A 104 -0.93 -0.05 7.54
C GLN A 104 -0.35 0.33 6.18
N ILE A 105 -1.05 -0.07 5.13
CA ILE A 105 -0.79 0.40 3.77
C ILE A 105 -1.91 1.37 3.44
N VAL A 106 -1.52 2.62 3.25
CA VAL A 106 -2.41 3.68 2.81
C VAL A 106 -1.99 4.07 1.41
N THR A 107 -2.88 3.89 0.45
CA THR A 107 -2.68 4.52 -0.86
C THR A 107 -2.87 6.03 -0.70
N ALA A 108 -1.85 6.80 -1.09
CA ALA A 108 -1.88 8.26 -1.02
C ALA A 108 -3.13 8.79 -1.72
N ASN A 109 -3.70 9.83 -1.13
CA ASN A 109 -5.01 10.35 -1.46
C ASN A 109 -5.09 10.70 -2.96
N PRO A 110 -6.04 10.15 -3.75
CA PRO A 110 -6.27 10.61 -5.11
C PRO A 110 -6.53 12.12 -5.06
N ALA A 111 -5.76 12.88 -5.85
CA ALA A 111 -5.87 14.34 -5.92
C ALA A 111 -7.34 14.81 -5.81
N PRO A 112 -7.63 15.83 -4.99
CA PRO A 112 -9.00 16.19 -4.63
C PRO A 112 -9.83 16.46 -5.88
N LYS A 113 -11.15 16.18 -5.80
CA LYS A 113 -12.07 16.30 -6.95
C LYS A 113 -12.00 17.68 -7.62
N SER A 114 -11.66 18.73 -6.86
CA SER A 114 -11.41 20.09 -7.34
C SER A 114 -10.23 20.16 -8.32
N VAL A 115 -9.09 19.56 -7.99
CA VAL A 115 -7.90 19.49 -8.86
C VAL A 115 -8.24 18.77 -10.16
N ARG A 116 -9.05 17.70 -10.10
CA ARG A 116 -9.52 17.02 -11.31
C ARG A 116 -10.39 17.90 -12.20
N ARG A 117 -11.29 18.69 -11.61
CA ARG A 117 -12.10 19.65 -12.39
C ARG A 117 -11.23 20.72 -13.02
N ILE A 118 -10.28 21.28 -12.26
CA ILE A 118 -9.36 22.31 -12.75
C ILE A 118 -8.55 21.76 -13.93
N LEU A 119 -7.95 20.58 -13.79
CA LEU A 119 -7.15 19.97 -14.85
C LEU A 119 -7.97 19.72 -16.13
N ASN A 120 -9.20 19.21 -15.98
CA ASN A 120 -10.11 19.00 -17.10
C ASN A 120 -10.49 20.32 -17.79
N CYS A 121 -10.75 21.39 -17.02
CA CYS A 121 -11.02 22.72 -17.58
C CYS A 121 -9.79 23.28 -18.30
N THR A 122 -8.58 23.08 -17.77
CA THR A 122 -7.34 23.53 -18.43
C THR A 122 -7.13 22.82 -19.77
N TYR A 123 -7.32 21.50 -19.84
CA TYR A 123 -7.21 20.77 -21.11
C TYR A 123 -8.26 21.21 -22.12
N LEU A 124 -9.49 21.49 -21.68
CA LEU A 124 -10.55 22.00 -22.55
C LEU A 124 -10.19 23.38 -23.13
N LEU A 125 -9.67 24.29 -22.30
CA LEU A 125 -9.23 25.62 -22.75
C LEU A 125 -8.07 25.54 -23.75
N ILE A 126 -7.09 24.66 -23.52
CA ILE A 126 -5.99 24.42 -24.46
C ILE A 126 -6.53 23.90 -25.80
N PHE A 127 -7.50 22.98 -25.77
CA PHE A 127 -8.11 22.44 -26.98
C PHE A 127 -8.87 23.52 -27.77
N ILE A 128 -9.64 24.36 -27.09
CA ILE A 128 -10.37 25.49 -27.73
C ILE A 128 -9.38 26.50 -28.32
N ALA A 129 -8.35 26.90 -27.56
CA ALA A 129 -7.33 27.82 -28.06
C ALA A 129 -6.60 27.25 -29.29
N TYR A 130 -6.30 25.95 -29.29
CA TYR A 130 -5.70 25.27 -30.43
C TYR A 130 -6.64 25.24 -31.65
N ALA A 131 -7.94 24.98 -31.45
CA ALA A 131 -8.92 24.99 -32.54
C ALA A 131 -9.03 26.37 -33.20
N VAL A 132 -9.07 27.45 -32.41
CA VAL A 132 -9.07 28.83 -32.96
C VAL A 132 -7.77 29.12 -33.70
N PHE A 133 -6.62 28.71 -33.16
CA PHE A 133 -5.33 28.85 -33.84
C PHE A 133 -5.30 28.07 -35.16
N ALA A 134 -5.80 26.83 -35.19
CA ALA A 134 -5.86 26.01 -36.38
C ALA A 134 -6.68 26.67 -37.51
N ASP A 135 -7.80 27.29 -37.15
CA ASP A 135 -8.67 28.02 -38.06
C ASP A 135 -8.00 29.29 -38.63
N ILE A 136 -7.39 30.12 -37.77
CA ILE A 136 -6.68 31.35 -38.20
C ILE A 136 -5.57 31.05 -39.22
N TYR A 137 -4.86 29.94 -39.04
CA TYR A 137 -3.71 29.57 -39.87
C TYR A 137 -4.02 28.53 -40.96
N ASN A 138 -5.29 28.12 -41.12
CA ASN A 138 -5.71 27.07 -42.07
C ASN A 138 -4.82 25.82 -42.02
N LEU A 139 -4.56 25.32 -40.82
CA LEU A 139 -3.69 24.17 -40.60
C LEU A 139 -4.27 22.90 -41.26
N PRO A 140 -3.45 22.07 -41.92
CA PRO A 140 -3.88 20.79 -42.47
C PRO A 140 -4.51 19.89 -41.41
N GLU A 141 -5.49 19.09 -41.82
CA GLU A 141 -6.27 18.22 -40.94
C GLU A 141 -5.39 17.24 -40.14
N ALA A 142 -4.23 16.87 -40.68
CA ALA A 142 -3.23 16.04 -40.03
C ALA A 142 -2.67 16.60 -38.71
N TYR A 143 -2.76 17.92 -38.45
CA TYR A 143 -2.23 18.50 -37.22
C TYR A 143 -3.16 18.36 -36.01
N TRP A 144 -4.44 17.99 -36.21
CA TRP A 144 -5.43 17.81 -35.14
C TRP A 144 -5.10 16.67 -34.15
N VAL A 145 -4.19 15.76 -34.51
CA VAL A 145 -3.73 14.69 -33.61
C VAL A 145 -2.81 15.18 -32.50
N LEU A 146 -2.12 16.32 -32.67
CA LEU A 146 -1.17 16.85 -31.69
C LEU A 146 -1.79 17.12 -30.29
N PRO A 147 -2.90 17.86 -30.16
CA PRO A 147 -3.52 18.07 -28.85
C PRO A 147 -4.00 16.76 -28.21
N CYS A 148 -4.48 15.80 -29.01
CA CYS A 148 -4.91 14.48 -28.53
C CYS A 148 -3.75 13.71 -27.87
N ILE A 149 -2.56 13.71 -28.49
CA ILE A 149 -1.37 13.05 -27.95
C ILE A 149 -0.96 13.67 -26.61
N ILE A 150 -0.98 15.01 -26.49
CA ILE A 150 -0.63 15.71 -25.25
C ILE A 150 -1.61 15.37 -24.13
N ILE A 151 -2.91 15.34 -24.42
CA ILE A 151 -3.94 14.97 -23.44
C ILE A 151 -3.74 13.53 -22.96
N ILE A 152 -3.52 12.59 -23.88
CA ILE A 152 -3.30 11.18 -23.56
C ILE A 152 -2.05 11.01 -22.69
N ALA A 153 -0.92 11.63 -23.08
CA ALA A 153 0.32 11.60 -22.31
C ALA A 153 0.14 12.18 -20.90
N GLY A 154 -0.61 13.28 -20.77
CA GLY A 154 -0.97 13.89 -19.50
C GLY A 154 -1.80 12.96 -18.60
N ILE A 155 -2.81 12.28 -19.16
CA ILE A 155 -3.63 11.31 -18.44
C ILE A 155 -2.78 10.13 -17.95
N ILE A 156 -1.89 9.60 -18.78
CA ILE A 156 -1.00 8.49 -18.42
C ILE A 156 -0.07 8.90 -17.27
N LYS A 157 0.60 10.06 -17.37
CA LYS A 157 1.50 10.54 -16.32
C LYS A 157 0.77 10.79 -15.00
N TRP A 158 -0.43 11.38 -15.06
CA TRP A 158 -1.23 11.61 -13.86
C TRP A 158 -1.69 10.30 -13.20
N LYS A 159 -2.06 9.30 -13.99
CA LYS A 159 -2.42 7.98 -13.47
C LYS A 159 -1.22 7.34 -12.76
N SER A 160 -0.01 7.47 -13.30
CA SER A 160 1.22 6.95 -12.68
C SER A 160 1.55 7.63 -11.35
N ALA A 161 1.37 8.95 -11.23
CA ALA A 161 1.65 9.71 -10.01
C ALA A 161 0.68 9.44 -8.85
N ARG A 162 -0.34 8.59 -9.05
CA ARG A 162 -1.42 8.34 -8.08
C ARG A 162 -1.19 7.09 -7.21
N TYR A 163 -0.10 6.36 -7.43
CA TYR A 163 0.17 5.07 -6.78
C TYR A 163 1.36 5.12 -5.81
N GLU A 164 1.63 6.27 -5.19
CA GLU A 164 2.54 6.29 -4.04
C GLU A 164 1.82 5.61 -2.86
N THR A 165 2.31 4.42 -2.50
CA THR A 165 1.85 3.66 -1.33
C THR A 165 2.76 4.01 -0.16
N GLU A 166 2.19 4.55 0.91
CA GLU A 166 2.90 4.73 2.17
C GLU A 166 2.64 3.50 3.05
N THR A 167 3.73 2.81 3.42
CA THR A 167 3.73 1.73 4.41
C THR A 167 4.10 2.32 5.77
N LEU A 168 3.16 2.35 6.71
CA LEU A 168 3.41 2.79 8.08
C LEU A 168 3.40 1.58 9.02
N PHE A 169 4.52 1.37 9.71
CA PHE A 169 4.59 0.45 10.83
C PHE A 169 4.27 1.20 12.11
N GLU A 170 3.31 0.71 12.89
CA GLU A 170 3.00 1.24 14.21
C GLU A 170 3.44 0.16 15.24
N ALA A 171 4.50 0.44 15.98
CA ALA A 171 4.92 -0.38 17.10
C ALA A 171 3.87 -0.31 18.22
N PRO A 172 3.69 -1.37 19.02
CA PRO A 172 2.75 -1.34 20.12
C PRO A 172 3.16 -0.30 21.16
N ARG A 173 2.31 0.70 21.37
CA ARG A 173 2.49 1.81 22.34
C ARG A 173 2.74 1.37 23.79
N ASN A 174 2.49 0.09 24.09
CA ASN A 174 2.56 -0.48 25.43
C ASN A 174 3.88 -1.23 25.70
N ALA A 175 4.72 -1.48 24.69
CA ALA A 175 6.00 -2.18 24.88
C ALA A 175 7.02 -1.33 25.65
N GLU A 176 6.91 0.01 25.61
CA GLU A 176 7.75 0.90 26.43
C GLU A 176 7.40 0.85 27.93
N LEU A 177 6.15 0.50 28.28
CA LEU A 177 5.71 0.45 29.68
C LEU A 177 6.21 -0.79 30.42
N GLU A 178 6.43 -1.92 29.73
CA GLU A 178 6.97 -3.13 30.35
C GLU A 178 8.50 -3.10 30.50
N LEU A 179 9.22 -2.43 29.60
CA LEU A 179 10.68 -2.26 29.74
C LEU A 179 11.06 -1.28 30.87
N THR A 180 10.17 -0.36 31.24
CA THR A 180 10.42 0.58 32.35
C THR A 180 10.13 -0.06 33.74
N GLN A 181 9.36 -1.15 33.79
CA GLN A 181 9.02 -1.85 35.04
C GLN A 181 10.00 -3.00 35.39
N LEU A 182 10.94 -3.33 34.50
CA LEU A 182 11.93 -4.40 34.70
C LEU A 182 13.34 -3.91 35.04
N SER A 183 13.53 -2.62 35.35
CA SER A 183 14.78 -2.16 35.98
C SER A 183 14.69 -2.44 37.49
N PRO A 184 15.38 -3.45 38.04
CA PRO A 184 15.50 -3.57 39.49
C PRO A 184 16.27 -2.35 39.99
N ALA A 185 15.74 -1.72 41.04
CA ALA A 185 16.50 -0.80 41.85
C ALA A 185 17.76 -1.52 42.36
N SER A 186 18.92 -1.06 41.91
CA SER A 186 20.22 -1.32 42.52
C SER A 186 20.76 -0.01 43.07
#